data_AF-A0A846E444-F1
#
_entry.id   AF-A0A846E444-F1
#
_cell.length_a   1.000
_cell.length_b   1.000
_cell.length_c   1.000
_cell.angle_alpha   90.00
_cell.angle_beta   90.00
_cell.angle_gamma   90.00
#
_symmetry.space_group_name_H-M   'P 1'
#
loop_
_entity.id
_entity.type
_entity.pdbx_description
1 polymer ?
#
loop_
_entity_poly.entity_id
_entity_poly.type
_entity_poly.pdbx_seq_one_letter_code
_entity_poly.pdbx_strand_id
1 'polypeptide(L)' 'MLPTELLSHRQNGETIIPKRLPLDSRNLTLANDLIDCFQECVGKRQGELDRILLDFEG' A
#
# COMPACT_ATOMS: atom_id res chain seq x y z
N MET A 1 1.53 11.73 -6.90
CA MET A 1 1.13 12.37 -5.61
C MET A 1 0.09 11.48 -4.97
N LEU A 2 0.21 11.18 -3.68
CA LEU A 2 -0.74 10.30 -2.97
C LEU A 2 -2.08 11.04 -2.75
N PRO A 3 -3.23 10.45 -3.07
CA PRO A 3 -4.54 11.04 -2.78
C PRO A 3 -4.72 11.37 -1.29
N THR A 4 -5.43 12.45 -0.98
CA THR A 4 -5.69 12.90 0.40
C THR A 4 -6.36 11.81 1.24
N GLU A 5 -7.26 11.02 0.64
CA GLU A 5 -7.99 9.96 1.33
C GLU A 5 -7.09 8.80 1.77
N LEU A 6 -5.89 8.67 1.19
CA LEU A 6 -4.90 7.65 1.54
C LEU A 6 -3.82 8.18 2.50
N LEU A 7 -3.93 9.43 2.98
CA LEU A 7 -2.95 10.02 3.89
C LEU A 7 -3.06 9.46 5.31
N SER A 8 -2.07 8.66 5.70
CA SER A 8 -1.90 8.23 7.09
C SER A 8 -1.17 9.28 7.93
N HIS A 9 -1.87 9.92 8.88
CA HIS A 9 -1.31 10.93 9.76
C HIS A 9 -1.95 10.92 11.16
N ARG A 10 -1.36 11.66 12.11
CA ARG A 10 -1.99 12.00 13.38
C ARG A 10 -2.08 13.51 13.52
N GLN A 11 -3.13 13.99 14.17
CA GLN A 11 -3.26 15.38 14.57
C GLN A 11 -2.86 15.51 16.05
N ASN A 12 -2.03 16.50 16.36
CA ASN A 12 -1.68 16.87 17.72
C ASN A 12 -1.84 18.38 17.89
N GLY A 13 -2.97 18.79 18.47
CA GLY A 13 -3.38 20.21 18.49
C GLY A 13 -3.46 20.79 17.08
N GLU A 14 -2.65 21.81 16.82
CA GLU A 14 -2.57 22.50 15.53
C GLU A 14 -1.57 21.85 14.55
N THR A 15 -0.87 20.77 14.93
CA THR A 15 0.14 20.13 14.10
C THR A 15 -0.34 18.81 13.49
N ILE A 16 -0.08 18.62 12.20
CA ILE A 16 -0.25 17.34 11.50
C ILE A 16 1.10 16.61 11.44
N ILE A 17 1.15 15.40 12.00
CA ILE A 17 2.34 14.56 12.05
C ILE A 17 2.12 13.35 11.11
N PRO A 18 2.90 13.21 10.02
CA PRO A 18 2.81 12.05 9.14
C PRO A 18 3.10 10.75 9.89
N LYS A 19 2.27 9.72 9.67
CA LYS A 19 2.52 8.39 10.22
C LYS A 19 3.44 7.63 9.26
N ARG A 20 4.73 7.60 9.58
CA ARG A 20 5.72 6.84 8.80
C ARG A 20 5.55 5.34 9.06
N LEU A 21 5.68 4.55 8.00
CA LEU A 21 5.71 3.10 8.11
C LEU A 21 7.09 2.66 8.62
N PRO A 22 7.19 1.92 9.74
CA PRO A 22 8.47 1.41 10.21
C PRO A 22 9.02 0.37 9.23
N LEU A 23 10.33 0.36 9.02
CA LEU A 23 11.03 -0.64 8.18
C LEU A 23 11.26 -1.93 8.97
N ASP A 24 10.19 -2.49 9.54
CA ASP A 24 10.22 -3.77 10.23
C ASP A 24 9.98 -4.94 9.27
N SER A 25 10.23 -6.16 9.75
CA SER A 25 10.10 -7.37 8.92
C SER A 25 8.69 -7.53 8.35
N ARG A 26 7.65 -7.16 9.10
CA ARG A 26 6.26 -7.27 8.67
C ARG A 26 5.99 -6.37 7.46
N ASN A 27 6.39 -5.10 7.53
CA ASN A 27 6.14 -4.15 6.44
C ASN A 27 7.03 -4.44 5.23
N LEU A 28 8.24 -4.97 5.45
CA LEU A 28 9.10 -5.42 4.36
C LEU A 28 8.53 -6.65 3.64
N THR A 29 8.03 -7.64 4.38
CA THR A 29 7.34 -8.80 3.79
C THR A 29 6.11 -8.35 2.98
N LEU A 30 5.27 -7.51 3.57
CA LEU A 30 4.11 -6.94 2.88
C LEU A 30 4.48 -6.21 1.57
N ALA A 31 5.55 -5.43 1.60
CA ALA A 31 6.03 -4.73 0.41
C ALA A 31 6.51 -5.70 -0.67
N ASN A 32 7.22 -6.77 -0.30
CA ASN A 32 7.66 -7.80 -1.24
C ASN A 32 6.47 -8.56 -1.83
N ASP A 33 5.50 -8.99 -1.02
CA ASP A 33 4.31 -9.68 -1.48
C ASP A 33 3.54 -8.86 -2.53
N LEU A 34 3.42 -7.54 -2.29
CA LEU A 34 2.81 -6.63 -3.26
C LEU A 34 3.66 -6.48 -4.52
N ILE A 35 4.99 -6.34 -4.42
CA ILE A 35 5.87 -6.26 -5.59
C ILE A 35 5.72 -7.52 -6.46
N ASP A 36 5.74 -8.70 -5.84
CA ASP A 36 5.61 -9.99 -6.52
C ASP A 36 4.25 -10.09 -7.23
N CYS A 37 3.15 -9.69 -6.57
CA CYS A 37 1.82 -9.62 -7.18
C CYS A 37 1.79 -8.78 -8.47
N PHE A 38 2.41 -7.60 -8.47
CA PHE A 38 2.50 -6.75 -9.66
C PHE A 38 3.37 -7.39 -10.75
N GLN A 39 4.50 -8.01 -10.37
CA GLN A 39 5.39 -8.69 -11.31
C GLN A 39 4.71 -9.88 -12.00
N GLU A 40 3.94 -10.68 -11.26
CA GLU A 40 3.17 -11.80 -11.81
C GLU A 40 2.04 -11.35 -12.75
N CYS A 41 1.63 -10.09 -12.67
CA CYS A 41 0.57 -9.50 -13.51
C CYS A 41 1.10 -8.80 -14.77
N VAL A 42 2.41 -8.75 -15.00
CA VAL A 42 2.99 -8.16 -16.21
C VAL A 42 2.45 -8.85 -17.46
N GLY A 43 1.92 -8.06 -18.41
CA GLY A 43 1.33 -8.57 -19.65
C GLY A 43 -0.13 -9.05 -19.53
N LYS A 44 -0.70 -9.06 -18.32
CA LYS A 44 -2.14 -9.33 -18.09
C LYS A 44 -2.96 -8.04 -18.18
N ARG A 45 -4.29 -8.17 -18.13
CA ARG A 45 -5.18 -7.01 -18.08
C ARG A 45 -5.17 -6.38 -16.69
N GLN A 46 -5.28 -5.05 -16.64
CA GLN A 46 -5.36 -4.30 -15.37
C GLN A 46 -6.42 -4.86 -14.41
N GLY A 47 -7.60 -5.23 -14.91
CA GLY A 47 -8.67 -5.78 -14.07
C GLY A 47 -8.36 -7.11 -13.39
N GLU A 48 -7.36 -7.87 -13.86
CA GLU A 48 -6.88 -9.07 -13.16
C GLU A 48 -6.07 -8.68 -11.93
N LEU A 49 -5.15 -7.71 -12.08
CA LEU A 49 -4.39 -7.15 -10.97
C LEU A 49 -5.34 -6.51 -9.94
N ASP A 50 -6.30 -5.70 -10.39
CA ASP A 50 -7.25 -5.02 -9.49
C ASP A 50 -8.04 -6.03 -8.64
N ARG A 51 -8.42 -7.17 -9.22
CA ARG A 51 -9.12 -8.25 -8.48
C ARG A 51 -8.22 -8.87 -7.42
N ILE A 52 -6.97 -9.19 -7.76
CA ILE A 52 -6.02 -9.79 -6.82
C ILE A 52 -5.72 -8.82 -5.66
N LEU A 53 -5.54 -7.53 -5.97
CA LEU A 53 -5.31 -6.51 -4.95
C LEU A 53 -6.52 -6.33 -4.03
N LEU A 54 -7.74 -6.38 -4.57
CA LEU A 54 -8.96 -6.33 -3.76
C LEU A 54 -9.05 -7.51 -2.79
N ASP A 55 -8.78 -8.73 -3.28
CA ASP A 55 -8.77 -9.93 -2.44
C ASP A 55 -7.65 -9.89 -1.37
N PHE A 56 -6.55 -9.19 -1.67
CA PHE A 56 -5.41 -9.02 -0.75
C PHE A 56 -5.71 -8.01 0.37
N GLU A 57 -6.47 -6.94 0.08
CA GLU A 57 -6.89 -5.96 1.10
C GLU A 57 -7.93 -6.52 2.07
N GLY A 58 -8.76 -7.49 1.61
CA GLY A 58 -9.75 -8.21 2.41
C GLY A 58 -11.14 -7.61 2.39
#